data_AF-A0A382B0L0-F1
#
_entry.id   AF-A0A382B0L0-F1
#
_cell.length_a   1.000
_cell.length_b   1.000
_cell.length_c   1.000
_cell.angle_alpha   90.00
_cell.angle_beta   90.00
_cell.angle_gamma   90.00
#
_symmetry.space_group_name_H-M   'P 1'
#
loop_
_entity.id
_entity.type
_entity.pdbx_description
1 polymer ?
#
loop_
_entity_poly.entity_id
_entity_poly.type
_entity_poly.pdbx_seq_one_letter_code
_entity_poly.pdbx_strand_id
1 'polypeptide(L)'
;PHIGMTFIDFFEHTIGLHVNGKAKIIENDELLADKTQTTVTNDTQEEGVVPERWIFITVEEAYIHCSKHIPHLKKLDKKIHWGTDKETHKGGDFFKAET
;
A
#
# COMPACT_ATOMS: atom_id res chain seq x y z
N PRO A 1 0.72 3.31 -17.10
CA PRO A 1 1.07 3.84 -15.76
C PRO A 1 2.09 2.92 -15.09
N HIS A 2 3.12 3.49 -14.43
CA HIS A 2 4.07 2.70 -13.64
C HIS A 2 3.61 2.67 -12.17
N ILE A 3 3.86 1.55 -11.50
CA ILE A 3 3.58 1.38 -10.09
C ILE A 3 4.77 0.74 -9.39
N GLY A 4 5.05 1.20 -8.17
CA GLY A 4 5.98 0.57 -7.24
C GLY A 4 5.23 0.24 -5.95
N MET A 5 5.38 -0.98 -5.46
CA MET A 5 4.81 -1.46 -4.20
C MET A 5 5.92 -2.01 -3.32
N THR A 6 5.84 -1.73 -2.02
CA THR A 6 6.76 -2.32 -1.05
C THR A 6 5.99 -2.97 0.08
N PHE A 7 6.25 -4.25 0.32
CA PHE A 7 5.71 -5.03 1.41
C PHE A 7 6.84 -5.24 2.39
N ILE A 8 6.71 -4.73 3.61
CA ILE A 8 7.79 -4.78 4.59
C ILE A 8 7.22 -5.32 5.90
N ASP A 9 7.81 -6.39 6.40
CA ASP A 9 7.61 -6.80 7.78
C ASP A 9 8.52 -5.96 8.68
N PHE A 10 7.96 -5.00 9.40
CA PHE A 10 8.73 -4.18 10.33
C PHE A 10 8.79 -4.76 11.76
N PHE A 11 8.16 -5.89 12.04
CA PHE A 11 7.91 -6.33 13.41
C PHE A 11 8.68 -7.59 13.78
N GLU A 12 8.75 -8.59 12.90
CA GLU A 12 9.34 -9.89 13.24
C GLU A 12 10.67 -10.13 12.53
N HIS A 13 10.64 -10.23 11.20
CA HIS A 13 11.76 -10.71 10.39
C HIS A 13 12.54 -9.60 9.70
N THR A 14 12.00 -8.37 9.65
CA THR A 14 12.60 -7.24 8.95
C THR A 14 12.92 -7.53 7.48
N ILE A 15 12.15 -8.38 6.82
CA ILE A 15 12.30 -8.68 5.39
C ILE A 15 11.28 -7.87 4.59
N GLY A 16 11.69 -7.39 3.43
CA GLY A 16 10.83 -6.66 2.51
C GLY A 16 10.84 -7.22 1.09
N LEU A 17 9.77 -6.97 0.37
CA LEU A 17 9.61 -7.22 -1.06
C LEU A 17 9.24 -5.91 -1.74
N HIS A 18 10.03 -5.51 -2.72
CA HIS A 18 9.73 -4.37 -3.60
C HIS A 18 9.39 -4.89 -4.98
N VAL A 19 8.18 -4.58 -5.44
CA VAL A 19 7.68 -4.93 -6.78
C VAL A 19 7.52 -3.65 -7.60
N ASN A 20 8.08 -3.61 -8.80
CA ASN A 20 7.79 -2.57 -9.79
C ASN A 20 7.12 -3.17 -11.01
N GLY A 21 6.30 -2.37 -11.67
CA GLY A 21 5.73 -2.76 -12.93
C GLY A 21 4.73 -1.76 -13.50
N LYS A 22 3.79 -2.29 -14.27
CA LYS A 22 2.72 -1.52 -14.90
C LYS A 22 1.39 -1.81 -14.26
N ALA A 23 0.60 -0.77 -14.05
CA ALA A 23 -0.75 -0.87 -13.50
C ALA A 23 -1.81 -0.53 -14.54
N LYS A 24 -2.93 -1.26 -14.47
CA LYS A 24 -4.21 -0.89 -15.08
C LYS A 24 -5.33 -1.04 -14.04
N ILE A 25 -6.35 -0.20 -14.16
CA ILE A 25 -7.59 -0.36 -13.40
C ILE A 25 -8.47 -1.35 -14.17
N ILE A 26 -9.09 -2.28 -13.46
CA ILE A 26 -10.09 -3.21 -14.01
C ILE A 26 -11.38 -3.16 -13.19
N GLU A 27 -12.49 -3.33 -13.88
CA GLU A 27 -13.83 -3.40 -13.29
C GLU A 27 -14.11 -4.79 -12.71
N ASN A 28 -15.07 -4.91 -11.80
CA ASN A 28 -15.45 -6.22 -11.22
C ASN A 28 -15.91 -7.21 -12.29
N ASP A 29 -16.72 -6.75 -13.24
CA ASP A 29 -17.24 -7.61 -14.31
C ASP A 29 -16.11 -8.14 -15.21
N GLU A 30 -15.07 -7.33 -15.46
CA GLU A 30 -13.88 -7.75 -16.22
C GLU A 30 -13.09 -8.82 -15.44
N LEU A 31 -12.92 -8.65 -14.12
CA LEU A 31 -12.24 -9.62 -13.26
C LEU A 31 -13.02 -10.94 -13.17
N LEU A 32 -14.35 -10.88 -12.98
CA LEU A 32 -15.22 -12.04 -12.86
C LEU A 32 -15.32 -12.85 -14.17
N ALA A 33 -15.16 -12.19 -15.32
CA ALA A 33 -15.12 -12.86 -16.61
C ALA A 33 -13.82 -13.65 -16.84
N ASP A 34 -12.73 -13.27 -16.16
CA ASP A 34 -11.45 -13.96 -16.23
C ASP A 34 -11.40 -15.18 -15.30
N LYS A 35 -11.67 -16.36 -15.87
CA LYS A 35 -11.65 -17.65 -15.14
C LYS A 35 -10.29 -17.99 -14.53
N THR A 36 -9.21 -17.35 -14.95
CA THR A 36 -7.89 -17.57 -14.33
C THR A 36 -7.76 -16.88 -12.96
N GLN A 37 -8.66 -15.94 -12.64
CA GLN A 37 -8.68 -15.16 -11.40
C GLN A 37 -9.68 -15.66 -10.36
N THR A 38 -10.24 -16.86 -10.55
CA THR A 38 -11.36 -17.43 -9.75
C THR A 38 -11.11 -17.44 -8.22
N THR A 39 -9.86 -17.51 -7.77
CA THR A 39 -9.55 -17.50 -6.33
C THR A 39 -9.83 -16.12 -5.70
N VAL A 40 -9.50 -15.02 -6.40
CA VAL A 40 -9.67 -13.65 -5.90
C VAL A 40 -11.15 -13.28 -5.79
N THR A 41 -11.99 -13.85 -6.67
CA THR A 41 -13.41 -13.55 -6.75
C THR A 41 -14.27 -14.21 -5.67
N ASN A 42 -13.77 -15.30 -5.06
CA ASN A 42 -14.51 -16.02 -4.01
C ASN A 42 -14.39 -15.30 -2.65
N ASP A 43 -13.20 -14.81 -2.30
CA ASP A 43 -12.95 -14.14 -1.01
C ASP A 43 -13.76 -12.85 -0.86
N THR A 44 -13.99 -12.11 -1.95
CA THR A 44 -14.73 -10.83 -1.91
C THR A 44 -16.24 -11.00 -1.77
N GLN A 45 -16.81 -12.15 -2.14
CA GLN A 45 -18.23 -12.41 -1.94
C GLN A 45 -18.56 -12.79 -0.49
N GLU A 46 -17.63 -13.41 0.23
CA GLU A 46 -17.84 -13.83 1.62
C GLU A 46 -17.81 -12.67 2.62
N GLU A 47 -17.05 -11.60 2.33
CA GLU A 47 -16.91 -10.44 3.23
C GLU A 47 -18.01 -9.37 3.05
N GLY A 48 -18.89 -9.52 2.07
CA GLY A 48 -19.99 -8.58 1.80
C GLY A 48 -19.56 -7.19 1.31
N VAL A 49 -18.25 -6.96 1.14
CA VAL A 49 -17.68 -5.73 0.60
C VAL A 49 -17.23 -5.99 -0.82
N VAL A 50 -17.99 -5.46 -1.76
CA VAL A 50 -17.66 -5.51 -3.18
C VAL A 50 -16.75 -4.32 -3.50
N PRO A 51 -15.50 -4.52 -3.95
CA PRO A 51 -14.61 -3.43 -4.30
C PRO A 51 -15.20 -2.59 -5.45
N GLU A 52 -14.99 -1.28 -5.40
CA GLU A 52 -15.40 -0.39 -6.49
C GLU A 52 -14.55 -0.62 -7.74
N ARG A 53 -13.25 -0.88 -7.56
CA ARG A 53 -12.26 -1.10 -8.63
C ARG A 53 -11.15 -2.02 -8.17
N TRP A 54 -10.51 -2.69 -9.12
CA TRP A 54 -9.30 -3.46 -8.91
C TRP A 54 -8.12 -2.84 -9.66
N ILE A 55 -6.91 -3.05 -9.14
CA ILE A 55 -5.66 -2.68 -9.81
C ILE A 55 -4.96 -3.95 -10.23
N PHE A 56 -4.89 -4.18 -11.54
CA PHE A 56 -4.11 -5.27 -12.10
C PHE A 56 -2.68 -4.80 -12.37
N ILE A 57 -1.72 -5.56 -11.87
CA ILE A 57 -0.30 -5.21 -11.94
C ILE A 57 0.44 -6.27 -12.73
N THR A 58 1.03 -5.86 -13.85
CA THR A 58 2.02 -6.66 -14.56
C THR A 58 3.38 -6.37 -13.95
N VAL A 59 3.93 -7.36 -13.23
CA VAL A 59 5.24 -7.26 -12.59
C VAL A 59 6.32 -7.19 -13.67
N GLU A 60 7.18 -6.17 -13.59
CA GLU A 60 8.36 -6.03 -14.45
C GLU A 60 9.62 -6.48 -13.70
N GLU A 61 9.72 -6.16 -12.40
CA GLU A 61 10.84 -6.54 -11.54
C GLU A 61 10.41 -6.68 -10.07
N ALA A 62 11.10 -7.54 -9.34
CA ALA A 62 10.86 -7.77 -7.92
C ALA A 62 12.19 -7.99 -7.17
N TYR A 63 12.36 -7.28 -6.06
CA TYR A 63 13.57 -7.30 -5.23
C TYR A 63 13.25 -7.68 -3.79
N ILE A 64 14.10 -8.52 -3.21
CA ILE A 64 14.05 -8.85 -1.79
C ILE A 64 14.97 -7.89 -1.03
N HIS A 65 14.42 -7.18 -0.07
CA HIS A 65 15.17 -6.44 0.93
C HIS A 65 15.44 -7.34 2.13
N CYS A 66 16.71 -7.64 2.36
CA CYS A 66 17.12 -8.41 3.53
C CYS A 66 17.04 -7.56 4.81
N SER A 67 16.94 -8.25 5.95
CA SER A 67 16.88 -7.70 7.32
C SER A 67 17.95 -6.69 7.70
N LYS A 68 19.10 -6.72 7.01
CA LYS A 68 20.24 -5.83 7.29
C LYS A 68 19.87 -4.34 7.30
N HIS A 69 18.90 -3.92 6.49
CA HIS A 69 18.59 -2.50 6.26
C HIS A 69 17.17 -2.08 6.65
N ILE A 70 16.34 -3.01 7.12
CA ILE A 70 14.97 -2.72 7.55
C ILE A 70 14.97 -2.65 9.09
N PRO A 71 14.66 -1.49 9.69
CA PRO A 71 14.61 -1.36 11.14
C PRO A 71 13.32 -1.99 11.69
N HIS A 72 13.32 -2.36 12.96
CA HIS A 72 12.07 -2.66 13.65
C HIS A 72 11.26 -1.38 13.87
N LEU A 73 9.99 -1.40 13.47
CA LEU A 73 9.06 -0.31 13.77
C LEU A 73 8.54 -0.47 15.20
N LYS A 74 8.78 0.54 16.04
CA LYS A 74 8.20 0.63 17.38
C LYS A 74 7.26 1.82 17.46
N LYS A 75 6.08 1.58 18.03
CA LYS A 75 5.14 2.65 18.36
C LYS A 75 5.74 3.46 19.51
N LEU A 76 6.04 4.74 19.24
CA LEU A 76 6.49 5.69 20.25
C LEU A 76 5.33 6.53 20.75
N ASP A 77 5.43 7.01 21.98
CA ASP A 77 4.48 7.96 22.54
C ASP A 77 4.57 9.28 21.76
N LYS A 78 3.50 9.60 21.04
CA LYS A 78 3.35 10.86 20.31
C LYS A 78 2.22 11.65 20.96
N LYS A 79 2.55 12.78 21.58
CA LYS A 79 1.52 13.71 22.11
C LYS A 79 0.77 14.33 20.93
N ILE A 80 -0.50 13.95 20.77
CA ILE A 80 -1.38 14.51 19.73
C ILE A 80 -2.06 15.76 20.31
N HIS A 81 -1.79 16.92 19.71
CA HIS A 81 -2.39 18.20 20.10
C HIS A 81 -3.62 18.48 19.21
N TRP A 82 -4.83 18.29 19.75
CA TRP A 82 -6.03 18.17 18.90
C TRP A 82 -6.63 19.46 18.31
N GLY A 83 -6.69 20.60 18.98
CA GLY A 83 -7.40 21.80 18.48
C GLY A 83 -6.50 22.99 18.24
N THR A 84 -5.27 22.77 17.76
CA THR A 84 -4.24 23.81 17.66
C THR A 84 -3.99 24.22 16.23
N ASP A 85 -4.00 25.52 15.91
CA ASP A 85 -3.61 26.03 14.59
C ASP A 85 -2.11 26.32 14.46
N LYS A 86 -1.32 25.95 15.47
CA LYS A 86 0.13 26.04 15.40
C LYS A 86 0.69 25.08 14.35
N GLU A 87 1.29 25.63 13.30
CA GLU A 87 1.95 24.87 12.22
C GLU A 87 2.94 23.83 12.75
N THR A 88 3.67 24.16 13.82
CA THR A 88 4.66 23.28 14.46
C THR A 88 4.06 21.98 15.02
N HIS A 89 2.77 21.93 15.29
CA HIS A 89 2.06 20.75 15.80
C HIS A 89 1.25 20.01 14.74
N LYS A 90 0.94 20.68 13.63
CA LYS A 90 0.21 20.11 12.48
C LYS A 90 1.16 19.64 11.37
N GLY A 91 2.44 19.98 11.45
CA GLY A 91 3.44 19.63 10.45
C GLY A 91 3.19 20.34 9.12
N GLY A 92 2.68 21.58 9.18
CA GLY A 92 2.10 22.41 8.10
C GLY A 92 2.65 22.20 6.69
N ASP A 93 3.29 23.22 6.11
CA ASP A 93 3.88 23.08 4.77
C ASP A 93 5.24 22.36 4.81
N PHE A 94 5.21 21.08 5.17
CA PHE A 94 6.43 20.27 5.29
C PHE A 94 7.20 20.17 3.97
N PHE A 95 6.49 20.17 2.84
CA PHE A 95 7.08 20.03 1.51
C PHE A 95 7.36 21.35 0.80
N LYS A 96 7.03 22.49 1.42
CA LYS A 96 7.17 23.82 0.82
C LYS A 96 6.40 23.94 -0.50
N ALA A 97 5.22 23.35 -0.55
CA ALA A 97 4.39 23.25 -1.74
C ALA A 97 3.42 24.43 -1.90
N GLU A 98 3.22 25.24 -0.85
CA GLU A 98 2.42 26.45 -0.93
C GLU A 98 3.32 27.64 -1.31
N THR A 99 2.90 28.40 -2.32
CA THR A 99 3.57 29.62 -2.82
C THR A 99 2.78 30.84 -2.43
#